data_AF-A0A7C1Y3N3-F1
#
_entry.id   AF-A0A7C1Y3N3-F1
#
_cell.length_a   1.000
_cell.length_b   1.000
_cell.length_c   1.000
_cell.angle_alpha   90.00
_cell.angle_beta   90.00
_cell.angle_gamma   90.00
#
_symmetry.space_group_name_H-M   'P 1'
#
loop_
_entity.id
_entity.type
_entity.pdbx_description
1 polymer ?
#
loop_
_entity_poly.entity_id
_entity_poly.type
_entity_poly.pdbx_seq_one_letter_code
_entity_poly.pdbx_strand_id
1 'polypeptide(L)'
;MKVDLPGTHGEAPSSACGYCHQPHNAARPVLWRDTPEEQGGPIETLCRQCHREGGEAAEHAVAGHGHPLGRMLDGRVNGPLPLYNTGGERLTHGKRGLLDCGTCHDPHRWSPDSTDAAYQMQDEGGASNSFLRISAAPGSDLCRTCHRQQATVLRTGHDMRITAPEARNHSGGTVMESGVCGQCHLPHNAVSEEFLWARSLEPRSVPGENRCTGCHSREGVARNHVPLKLSHPDEVLVWGRDIQLGSRNHHLPVIPVYGEDGREDLVGRISCASCHDPHRWDPRRKAPGPGKPVEGNALNSFLRHALSAGIVCADCHGEDALFRYKYFHGLTSRRDYPLYR
;
A
#
# COMPACT_ATOMS: atom_id res chain seq x y z
N MET A 1 12.55 58.04 -10.37
CA MET A 1 13.60 57.06 -10.03
C MET A 1 12.90 55.85 -9.43
N LYS A 2 12.90 54.71 -10.14
CA LYS A 2 12.60 53.42 -9.53
C LYS A 2 13.79 53.09 -8.63
N VAL A 3 13.53 52.90 -7.34
CA VAL A 3 14.51 52.37 -6.41
C VAL A 3 14.16 50.91 -6.24
N ASP A 4 15.05 50.04 -6.73
CA ASP A 4 15.04 48.62 -6.41
C ASP A 4 15.13 48.45 -4.89
N LEU A 5 14.19 47.68 -4.33
CA LEU A 5 14.38 47.09 -3.01
C LEU A 5 14.50 45.58 -3.21
N PRO A 6 15.66 44.98 -2.88
CA PRO A 6 15.84 43.54 -2.91
C PRO A 6 14.82 42.89 -1.96
N GLY A 7 14.13 41.86 -2.49
CA GLY A 7 13.08 41.13 -1.78
C GLY A 7 13.57 40.63 -0.43
N THR A 8 12.89 41.06 0.62
CA THR A 8 13.18 40.75 2.01
C THR A 8 12.99 39.26 2.29
N HIS A 9 14.09 38.54 2.44
CA HIS A 9 14.14 37.40 3.35
C HIS A 9 13.96 37.95 4.77
N GLY A 10 12.75 37.87 5.35
CA GLY A 10 12.60 38.15 6.79
C GLY A 10 11.27 38.69 7.32
N GLU A 11 10.27 39.03 6.50
CA GLU A 11 8.97 39.42 7.06
C GLU A 11 8.10 38.20 7.36
N ALA A 12 7.61 38.13 8.61
CA ALA A 12 6.63 37.14 9.02
C ALA A 12 5.36 37.29 8.15
N PRO A 13 4.75 36.18 7.69
CA PRO A 13 3.57 36.24 6.84
C PRO A 13 2.44 37.02 7.53
N SER A 14 1.93 38.05 6.84
CA SER A 14 0.93 38.99 7.36
C SER A 14 -0.49 38.43 7.46
N SER A 15 -0.71 37.17 7.06
CA SER A 15 -2.00 36.49 7.06
C SER A 15 -1.84 34.97 6.99
N ALA A 16 -2.89 34.22 7.34
CA ALA A 16 -2.94 32.77 7.17
C ALA A 16 -2.63 32.33 5.72
N CYS A 17 -3.05 33.11 4.73
CA CYS A 17 -2.76 32.84 3.32
C CYS A 17 -1.29 33.09 2.96
N GLY A 18 -0.63 34.04 3.64
CA GLY A 18 0.75 34.46 3.40
C GLY A 18 1.81 33.41 3.76
N TYR A 19 1.43 32.40 4.54
CA TYR A 19 2.30 31.25 4.84
C TYR A 19 2.58 30.41 3.59
N CYS A 20 1.58 30.30 2.69
CA CYS A 20 1.70 29.50 1.46
C CYS A 20 1.83 30.38 0.20
N HIS A 21 1.27 31.59 0.22
CA HIS A 21 1.16 32.44 -0.96
C HIS A 21 1.95 33.75 -0.85
N GLN A 22 2.69 34.07 -1.91
CA GLN A 22 3.42 35.32 -2.12
C GLN A 22 2.69 36.15 -3.21
N PRO A 23 2.01 37.26 -2.86
CA PRO A 23 1.24 38.04 -3.84
C PRO A 23 2.06 38.68 -4.96
N HIS A 24 3.35 38.93 -4.73
CA HIS A 24 4.26 39.56 -5.70
C HIS A 24 5.55 38.77 -5.84
N ASN A 25 5.99 38.59 -7.09
CA ASN A 25 7.22 37.86 -7.44
C ASN A 25 7.24 36.42 -6.90
N ALA A 26 6.10 35.73 -6.93
CA ALA A 26 6.04 34.30 -6.59
C ALA A 26 6.90 33.49 -7.56
N ALA A 27 7.68 32.55 -7.02
CA ALA A 27 8.60 31.71 -7.78
C ALA A 27 7.90 30.54 -8.51
N ARG A 28 6.67 30.22 -8.12
CA ARG A 28 5.91 29.06 -8.63
C ARG A 28 4.45 29.43 -8.96
N PRO A 29 3.73 28.60 -9.74
CA PRO A 29 2.32 28.79 -10.08
C PRO A 29 1.44 28.99 -8.84
N VAL A 30 0.24 29.53 -9.05
CA VAL A 30 -0.76 29.80 -7.99
C VAL A 30 -0.20 30.60 -6.79
N LEU A 31 0.74 31.51 -7.09
CA LEU A 31 1.36 32.43 -6.13
C LEU A 31 2.15 31.74 -5.01
N TRP A 32 2.67 30.53 -5.23
CA TRP A 32 3.42 29.86 -4.17
C TRP A 32 4.69 30.60 -3.78
N ARG A 33 4.88 30.70 -2.47
CA ARG A 33 6.07 31.28 -1.86
C ARG A 33 7.31 30.44 -2.21
N ASP A 34 8.44 31.13 -2.30
CA ASP A 34 9.69 30.58 -2.86
C ASP A 34 10.21 29.35 -2.11
N THR A 35 10.86 28.43 -2.82
CA THR A 35 11.40 27.16 -2.32
C THR A 35 12.84 26.94 -2.79
N PRO A 36 13.79 26.53 -1.93
CA PRO A 36 15.08 26.00 -2.39
C PRO A 36 14.89 24.86 -3.40
N GLU A 37 15.86 24.67 -4.30
CA GLU A 37 15.95 23.47 -5.12
C GLU A 37 16.26 22.25 -4.24
N GLU A 38 15.24 21.62 -3.67
CA GLU A 38 15.34 20.29 -3.09
C GLU A 38 14.88 19.23 -4.10
N GLN A 39 15.41 18.02 -3.93
CA GLN A 39 14.95 16.83 -4.66
C GLN A 39 13.52 16.49 -4.23
N GLY A 40 12.56 16.49 -5.15
CA GLY A 40 11.16 16.14 -4.85
C GLY A 40 10.16 16.64 -5.89
N GLY A 41 8.89 16.31 -5.69
CA GLY A 41 7.79 16.87 -6.47
C GLY A 41 7.61 18.38 -6.22
N PRO A 42 7.10 19.15 -7.19
CA PRO A 42 6.98 20.60 -7.03
C PRO A 42 6.01 21.03 -5.92
N ILE A 43 5.02 20.19 -5.56
CA ILE A 43 4.11 20.47 -4.43
C ILE A 43 4.78 20.03 -3.12
N GLU A 44 5.43 18.86 -3.13
CA GLU A 44 6.17 18.30 -1.99
C GLU A 44 7.18 19.29 -1.40
N THR A 45 7.96 19.99 -2.24
CA THR A 45 8.95 20.97 -1.76
C THR A 45 8.31 22.07 -0.91
N LEU A 46 7.10 22.51 -1.25
CA LEU A 46 6.39 23.53 -0.47
C LEU A 46 5.97 22.99 0.91
N CYS A 47 5.37 21.80 0.94
CA CYS A 47 4.90 21.18 2.18
C CYS A 47 6.08 20.91 3.15
N ARG A 48 7.21 20.40 2.63
CA ARG A 48 8.41 20.07 3.42
C ARG A 48 9.13 21.30 3.99
N GLN A 49 8.74 22.53 3.64
CA GLN A 49 9.30 23.71 4.30
C GLN A 49 8.97 23.74 5.80
N CYS A 50 7.75 23.32 6.14
CA CYS A 50 7.27 23.27 7.52
C CYS A 50 7.20 21.83 8.02
N HIS A 51 6.76 20.87 7.18
CA HIS A 51 6.60 19.46 7.51
C HIS A 51 7.92 18.68 7.35
N ARG A 52 8.93 19.07 8.11
CA ARG A 52 10.23 18.40 8.20
C ARG A 52 10.73 18.41 9.63
N GLU A 53 11.74 17.59 9.91
CA GLU A 53 12.46 17.63 11.18
C GLU A 53 12.99 19.06 11.45
N GLY A 54 12.69 19.59 12.63
CA GLY A 54 13.05 20.96 13.02
C GLY A 54 12.27 22.08 12.32
N GLY A 55 11.30 21.77 11.46
CA GLY A 55 10.38 22.73 10.85
C GLY A 55 9.22 23.13 11.78
N GLU A 56 8.49 24.18 11.40
CA GLU A 56 7.35 24.71 12.19
C GLU A 56 6.22 23.69 12.38
N ALA A 57 6.11 22.70 11.49
CA ALA A 57 5.11 21.63 11.54
C ALA A 57 5.77 20.25 11.68
N ALA A 58 6.88 20.17 12.42
CA ALA A 58 7.68 18.95 12.58
C ALA A 58 6.86 17.77 13.16
N GLU A 59 5.88 18.02 14.02
CA GLU A 59 5.01 16.99 14.60
C GLU A 59 4.16 16.26 13.55
N HIS A 60 3.94 16.89 12.40
CA HIS A 60 3.21 16.32 11.27
C HIS A 60 4.14 16.02 10.08
N ALA A 61 5.44 15.92 10.30
CA ALA A 61 6.39 15.52 9.26
C ALA A 61 6.24 14.02 8.93
N VAL A 62 6.40 13.69 7.65
CA VAL A 62 6.55 12.29 7.22
C VAL A 62 8.03 11.93 7.43
N ALA A 63 8.36 11.49 8.65
CA ALA A 63 9.73 11.19 9.07
C ALA A 63 10.18 9.75 8.73
N GLY A 64 9.24 8.86 8.41
CA GLY A 64 9.51 7.45 8.11
C GLY A 64 9.17 7.03 6.68
N HIS A 65 8.80 5.77 6.53
CA HIS A 65 8.38 5.20 5.25
C HIS A 65 7.04 5.78 4.80
N GLY A 66 6.99 6.28 3.57
CA GLY A 66 5.83 6.98 3.03
C GLY A 66 5.44 6.51 1.62
N HIS A 67 4.20 6.79 1.25
CA HIS A 67 3.70 6.51 -0.10
C HIS A 67 4.54 7.25 -1.14
N PRO A 68 4.94 6.57 -2.24
CA PRO A 68 5.83 7.19 -3.23
C PRO A 68 5.20 8.43 -3.87
N LEU A 69 5.96 9.52 -3.90
CA LEU A 69 5.65 10.77 -4.59
C LEU A 69 6.51 10.92 -5.85
N GLY A 70 6.21 11.92 -6.69
CA GLY A 70 6.95 12.20 -7.92
C GLY A 70 6.79 11.15 -9.02
N ARG A 71 5.84 10.21 -8.87
CA ARG A 71 5.56 9.17 -9.87
C ARG A 71 4.63 9.71 -10.95
N MET A 72 5.01 9.51 -12.21
CA MET A 72 4.19 9.87 -13.36
C MET A 72 3.06 8.85 -13.56
N LEU A 73 1.82 9.28 -13.31
CA LEU A 73 0.61 8.47 -13.49
C LEU A 73 -0.14 8.88 -14.75
N ASP A 74 -0.81 7.92 -15.38
CA ASP A 74 -1.80 8.20 -16.44
C ASP A 74 -3.02 8.90 -15.81
N GLY A 75 -3.49 10.00 -16.40
CA GLY A 75 -4.66 10.75 -15.96
C GLY A 75 -5.99 9.99 -16.06
N ARG A 76 -5.97 8.73 -16.51
CA ARG A 76 -7.13 7.81 -16.53
C ARG A 76 -7.23 6.95 -15.27
N VAL A 77 -6.18 6.88 -14.44
CA VAL A 77 -6.15 5.97 -13.26
C VAL A 77 -6.43 6.67 -11.92
N ASN A 78 -6.35 7.99 -11.88
CA ASN A 78 -6.47 8.84 -10.68
C ASN A 78 -7.90 9.30 -10.37
N GLY A 79 -8.89 8.98 -11.21
CA GLY A 79 -10.25 9.45 -11.04
C GLY A 79 -10.31 10.98 -10.83
N PRO A 80 -11.08 11.50 -9.86
CA PRO A 80 -11.22 12.93 -9.64
C PRO A 80 -10.00 13.62 -9.00
N LEU A 81 -8.99 12.86 -8.54
CA LEU A 81 -7.84 13.41 -7.83
C LEU A 81 -6.91 14.15 -8.80
N PRO A 82 -6.35 15.32 -8.44
CA PRO A 82 -5.47 16.06 -9.35
C PRO A 82 -4.09 15.43 -9.49
N LEU A 83 -3.50 15.56 -10.68
CA LEU A 83 -2.07 15.36 -10.92
C LEU A 83 -1.41 16.69 -11.28
N TYR A 84 -0.10 16.75 -11.20
CA TYR A 84 0.67 17.99 -11.37
C TYR A 84 1.73 17.86 -12.46
N ASN A 85 2.06 18.96 -13.15
CA ASN A 85 3.26 18.97 -13.99
C ASN A 85 4.51 19.25 -13.14
N THR A 86 5.69 19.23 -13.76
CA THR A 86 6.97 19.50 -13.10
C THR A 86 7.10 20.94 -12.56
N GLY A 87 6.27 21.87 -13.05
CA GLY A 87 6.19 23.24 -12.54
C GLY A 87 5.25 23.40 -11.35
N GLY A 88 4.53 22.35 -10.93
CA GLY A 88 3.54 22.41 -9.86
C GLY A 88 2.14 22.85 -10.28
N GLU A 89 1.90 23.00 -11.58
CA GLU A 89 0.57 23.34 -12.09
C GLU A 89 -0.34 22.11 -12.03
N ARG A 90 -1.54 22.30 -11.49
CA ARG A 90 -2.59 21.29 -11.54
C ARG A 90 -2.99 21.02 -12.98
N LEU A 91 -2.91 19.76 -13.39
CA LEU A 91 -3.30 19.33 -14.73
C LEU A 91 -4.81 19.10 -14.83
N THR A 92 -5.35 19.34 -16.03
CA THR A 92 -6.72 18.98 -16.39
C THR A 92 -6.89 17.46 -16.36
N HIS A 93 -8.08 16.99 -15.98
CA HIS A 93 -8.41 15.57 -15.88
C HIS A 93 -8.06 14.79 -17.17
N GLY A 94 -7.56 13.56 -17.05
CA GLY A 94 -7.18 12.73 -18.19
C GLY A 94 -5.75 12.92 -18.71
N LYS A 95 -5.01 13.95 -18.25
CA LYS A 95 -3.59 14.14 -18.61
C LYS A 95 -2.66 13.38 -17.68
N ARG A 96 -1.57 12.85 -18.25
CA ARG A 96 -0.48 12.24 -17.49
C ARG A 96 0.22 13.30 -16.63
N GLY A 97 0.49 13.00 -15.37
CA GLY A 97 1.12 13.93 -14.43
C GLY A 97 1.72 13.26 -13.21
N LEU A 98 2.42 14.06 -12.41
CA LEU A 98 3.04 13.67 -11.15
C LEU A 98 1.98 13.49 -10.06
N LEU A 99 2.07 12.37 -9.35
CA LEU A 99 1.49 12.18 -8.04
C LEU A 99 2.29 12.97 -7.01
N ASP A 100 1.62 13.81 -6.23
CA ASP A 100 2.26 14.67 -5.23
C ASP A 100 1.34 14.85 -3.99
N CYS A 101 1.80 15.51 -2.93
CA CYS A 101 1.03 15.70 -1.69
C CYS A 101 -0.37 16.28 -1.96
N GLY A 102 -0.45 17.26 -2.87
CA GLY A 102 -1.69 17.91 -3.29
C GLY A 102 -2.67 16.99 -4.04
N THR A 103 -2.25 15.80 -4.47
CA THR A 103 -3.13 14.81 -5.09
C THR A 103 -4.10 14.24 -4.06
N CYS A 104 -3.64 13.99 -2.83
CA CYS A 104 -4.47 13.46 -1.76
C CYS A 104 -5.01 14.58 -0.86
N HIS A 105 -4.18 15.60 -0.60
CA HIS A 105 -4.51 16.71 0.30
C HIS A 105 -4.95 17.96 -0.46
N ASP A 106 -5.84 18.74 0.16
CA ASP A 106 -6.26 20.06 -0.24
C ASP A 106 -6.08 21.02 0.95
N PRO A 107 -5.06 21.88 0.96
CA PRO A 107 -4.79 22.77 2.09
C PRO A 107 -5.94 23.77 2.35
N HIS A 108 -6.88 23.92 1.41
CA HIS A 108 -8.05 24.79 1.56
C HIS A 108 -9.28 24.08 2.13
N ARG A 109 -9.17 22.82 2.54
CA ARG A 109 -10.31 22.01 2.97
C ARG A 109 -9.88 21.02 4.03
N TRP A 110 -10.42 21.06 5.24
CA TRP A 110 -10.11 20.07 6.29
C TRP A 110 -10.69 18.67 6.05
N SER A 111 -11.97 18.58 5.63
CA SER A 111 -12.69 17.31 5.50
C SER A 111 -13.41 17.18 4.16
N PRO A 112 -13.35 16.00 3.51
CA PRO A 112 -14.09 15.67 2.31
C PRO A 112 -15.62 15.57 2.50
N ASP A 113 -16.08 15.47 3.74
CA ASP A 113 -17.49 15.18 4.06
C ASP A 113 -18.19 16.36 4.75
N SER A 114 -17.48 17.45 5.04
CA SER A 114 -18.03 18.68 5.62
C SER A 114 -17.47 19.94 4.95
N THR A 115 -18.32 20.95 4.80
CA THR A 115 -17.95 22.30 4.33
C THR A 115 -17.95 23.33 5.45
N ASP A 116 -18.29 22.92 6.68
CA ASP A 116 -18.42 23.85 7.81
C ASP A 116 -17.04 24.13 8.42
N ALA A 117 -16.54 25.36 8.23
CA ALA A 117 -15.23 25.79 8.67
C ALA A 117 -15.11 25.89 10.21
N ALA A 118 -16.23 26.03 10.92
CA ALA A 118 -16.25 26.16 12.39
C ALA A 118 -15.96 24.83 13.10
N TYR A 119 -16.15 23.70 12.43
CA TYR A 119 -15.97 22.36 13.00
C TYR A 119 -14.52 21.83 12.92
N GLN A 120 -13.58 22.61 12.39
CA GLN A 120 -12.34 22.09 11.77
C GLN A 120 -11.04 22.30 12.55
N MET A 121 -11.07 22.95 13.72
CA MET A 121 -9.83 23.40 14.41
C MET A 121 -9.55 22.77 15.78
N GLN A 122 -10.37 21.83 16.27
CA GLN A 122 -10.20 21.25 17.61
C GLN A 122 -9.74 19.78 17.62
N ASP A 123 -9.65 19.13 16.47
CA ASP A 123 -9.32 17.71 16.36
C ASP A 123 -8.04 17.54 15.53
N GLU A 124 -7.14 16.65 15.97
CA GLU A 124 -5.82 16.43 15.37
C GLU A 124 -5.92 15.82 13.95
N GLY A 125 -7.10 15.27 13.65
CA GLY A 125 -7.43 14.68 12.35
C GLY A 125 -6.96 13.23 12.21
N GLY A 126 -7.54 12.52 11.25
CA GLY A 126 -7.20 11.16 10.89
C GLY A 126 -7.54 10.83 9.44
N ALA A 127 -7.73 9.55 9.15
CA ALA A 127 -7.86 9.05 7.78
C ALA A 127 -9.20 9.41 7.08
N SER A 128 -10.10 10.13 7.75
CA SER A 128 -11.33 10.65 7.16
C SER A 128 -11.35 12.18 6.95
N ASN A 129 -10.35 12.89 7.47
CA ASN A 129 -10.21 14.35 7.37
C ASN A 129 -8.72 14.70 7.16
N SER A 130 -8.08 15.60 7.92
CA SER A 130 -6.66 15.93 7.74
C SER A 130 -6.32 16.46 6.35
N PHE A 131 -7.14 17.40 5.89
CA PHE A 131 -7.04 18.00 4.57
C PHE A 131 -7.32 17.09 3.38
N LEU A 132 -7.94 15.93 3.58
CA LEU A 132 -8.15 14.96 2.49
C LEU A 132 -9.18 15.42 1.45
N ARG A 133 -8.91 15.13 0.17
CA ARG A 133 -9.85 15.34 -0.95
C ARG A 133 -10.95 14.28 -0.99
N ILE A 134 -10.65 13.07 -0.55
CA ILE A 134 -11.55 11.92 -0.43
C ILE A 134 -11.22 11.20 0.87
N SER A 135 -12.22 10.75 1.60
CA SER A 135 -12.00 10.02 2.84
C SER A 135 -11.32 8.66 2.58
N ALA A 136 -10.33 8.31 3.40
CA ALA A 136 -9.69 7.00 3.39
C ALA A 136 -10.30 6.02 4.42
N ALA A 137 -11.20 6.49 5.30
CA ALA A 137 -11.84 5.67 6.32
C ALA A 137 -13.35 5.97 6.46
N PRO A 138 -14.19 4.98 6.77
CA PRO A 138 -13.87 3.55 6.89
C PRO A 138 -13.82 2.83 5.53
N GLY A 139 -14.26 3.49 4.44
CA GLY A 139 -14.48 2.88 3.12
C GLY A 139 -13.23 2.70 2.25
N SER A 140 -12.11 3.34 2.61
CA SER A 140 -10.88 3.40 1.80
C SER A 140 -11.09 3.90 0.37
N ASP A 141 -12.07 4.81 0.19
CA ASP A 141 -12.45 5.32 -1.13
C ASP A 141 -11.31 6.10 -1.81
N LEU A 142 -10.50 6.83 -1.02
CA LEU A 142 -9.28 7.46 -1.52
C LEU A 142 -8.35 6.44 -2.20
N CYS A 143 -8.00 5.37 -1.49
CA CYS A 143 -7.08 4.34 -1.99
C CYS A 143 -7.67 3.63 -3.22
N ARG A 144 -8.96 3.31 -3.18
CA ARG A 144 -9.69 2.60 -4.23
C ARG A 144 -9.84 3.41 -5.51
N THR A 145 -9.61 4.71 -5.47
CA THR A 145 -9.58 5.56 -6.67
C THR A 145 -8.51 5.07 -7.64
N CYS A 146 -7.30 4.77 -7.13
CA CYS A 146 -6.18 4.26 -7.94
C CYS A 146 -6.04 2.73 -7.84
N HIS A 147 -6.12 2.16 -6.64
CA HIS A 147 -5.90 0.73 -6.35
C HIS A 147 -7.16 -0.12 -6.51
N ARG A 148 -7.88 0.07 -7.63
CA ARG A 148 -9.16 -0.61 -7.93
C ARG A 148 -9.06 -2.13 -7.94
N GLN A 149 -7.93 -2.67 -8.36
CA GLN A 149 -7.72 -4.11 -8.44
C GLN A 149 -7.54 -4.74 -7.05
N GLN A 150 -6.85 -4.04 -6.15
CA GLN A 150 -6.62 -4.49 -4.77
C GLN A 150 -7.88 -4.36 -3.89
N ALA A 151 -8.85 -3.53 -4.32
CA ALA A 151 -10.13 -3.36 -3.63
C ALA A 151 -10.96 -4.65 -3.50
N THR A 152 -10.60 -5.73 -4.19
CA THR A 152 -11.22 -7.05 -4.00
C THR A 152 -10.93 -7.68 -2.64
N VAL A 153 -10.03 -7.10 -1.83
CA VAL A 153 -9.82 -7.47 -0.42
C VAL A 153 -11.05 -7.20 0.45
N LEU A 154 -11.91 -6.25 0.04
CA LEU A 154 -13.13 -5.93 0.78
C LEU A 154 -14.01 -7.18 0.88
N ARG A 155 -14.72 -7.30 2.01
CA ARG A 155 -15.65 -8.39 2.29
C ARG A 155 -15.00 -9.79 2.36
N THR A 156 -13.67 -9.87 2.46
CA THR A 156 -12.90 -11.11 2.64
C THR A 156 -12.49 -11.31 4.10
N GLY A 157 -11.76 -12.40 4.40
CA GLY A 157 -11.17 -12.61 5.73
C GLY A 157 -10.15 -11.53 6.18
N HIS A 158 -9.57 -10.77 5.25
CA HIS A 158 -8.68 -9.64 5.56
C HIS A 158 -9.43 -8.30 5.72
N ASP A 159 -10.75 -8.29 5.52
CA ASP A 159 -11.57 -7.13 5.87
C ASP A 159 -11.83 -7.16 7.38
N MET A 160 -11.00 -6.45 8.13
CA MET A 160 -11.04 -6.49 9.60
C MET A 160 -12.31 -5.91 10.22
N ARG A 161 -13.17 -5.23 9.43
CA ARG A 161 -14.53 -4.87 9.87
C ARG A 161 -15.38 -6.09 10.16
N ILE A 162 -15.02 -7.23 9.57
CA ILE A 162 -15.71 -8.51 9.70
C ILE A 162 -15.00 -9.41 10.71
N THR A 163 -13.67 -9.45 10.66
CA THR A 163 -12.89 -10.47 11.40
C THR A 163 -12.28 -9.97 12.70
N ALA A 164 -11.94 -8.68 12.82
CA ALA A 164 -11.34 -8.12 14.02
C ALA A 164 -11.55 -6.60 14.14
N PRO A 165 -12.79 -6.11 14.41
CA PRO A 165 -13.12 -4.69 14.36
C PRO A 165 -12.33 -3.83 15.35
N GLU A 166 -12.03 -4.39 16.53
CA GLU A 166 -11.31 -3.72 17.61
C GLU A 166 -9.78 -3.78 17.47
N ALA A 167 -9.27 -4.50 16.47
CA ALA A 167 -7.83 -4.60 16.27
C ALA A 167 -7.28 -3.25 15.80
N ARG A 168 -6.19 -2.82 16.43
CA ARG A 168 -5.50 -1.57 16.10
C ARG A 168 -4.27 -1.84 15.24
N ASN A 169 -4.02 -0.98 14.25
CA ASN A 169 -2.79 -0.99 13.46
C ASN A 169 -1.62 -0.36 14.26
N HIS A 170 -0.44 -0.26 13.65
CA HIS A 170 0.76 0.31 14.28
C HIS A 170 0.57 1.77 14.73
N SER A 171 -0.22 2.56 13.99
CA SER A 171 -0.58 3.92 14.37
C SER A 171 -1.67 4.01 15.44
N GLY A 172 -2.09 2.86 16.00
CA GLY A 172 -3.12 2.80 17.03
C GLY A 172 -4.56 2.87 16.51
N GLY A 173 -4.80 3.01 15.21
CA GLY A 173 -6.14 3.15 14.63
C GLY A 173 -6.84 1.80 14.40
N THR A 174 -8.13 1.73 14.74
CA THR A 174 -9.03 0.63 14.37
C THR A 174 -9.38 0.67 12.87
N VAL A 175 -10.01 -0.39 12.36
CA VAL A 175 -10.44 -0.43 10.96
C VAL A 175 -11.49 0.63 10.62
N MET A 176 -12.25 1.11 11.61
CA MET A 176 -13.20 2.20 11.41
C MET A 176 -12.50 3.56 11.28
N GLU A 177 -11.39 3.74 11.98
CA GLU A 177 -10.61 4.98 11.99
C GLU A 177 -9.62 5.07 10.81
N SER A 178 -9.04 3.94 10.37
CA SER A 178 -8.03 3.90 9.30
C SER A 178 -8.54 3.37 7.96
N GLY A 179 -9.73 2.76 7.95
CA GLY A 179 -10.23 1.97 6.81
C GLY A 179 -9.53 0.62 6.65
N VAL A 180 -10.06 -0.21 5.74
CA VAL A 180 -9.58 -1.58 5.48
C VAL A 180 -8.13 -1.60 4.99
N CYS A 181 -7.77 -0.70 4.08
CA CYS A 181 -6.39 -0.61 3.58
C CYS A 181 -5.44 -0.17 4.71
N GLY A 182 -5.86 0.77 5.56
CA GLY A 182 -5.08 1.32 6.67
C GLY A 182 -4.68 0.30 7.74
N GLN A 183 -5.35 -0.86 7.77
CA GLN A 183 -5.00 -1.93 8.70
C GLN A 183 -3.75 -2.72 8.30
N CYS A 184 -3.32 -2.60 7.04
CA CYS A 184 -2.13 -3.26 6.49
C CYS A 184 -1.15 -2.26 5.84
N HIS A 185 -1.63 -1.13 5.33
CA HIS A 185 -0.87 -0.13 4.58
C HIS A 185 -1.02 1.26 5.18
N LEU A 186 0.07 1.89 5.61
CA LEU A 186 0.10 3.26 6.13
C LEU A 186 0.77 4.21 5.12
N PRO A 187 0.05 5.19 4.56
CA PRO A 187 0.66 6.10 3.59
C PRO A 187 1.77 6.96 4.18
N HIS A 188 1.79 7.15 5.51
CA HIS A 188 2.81 7.90 6.23
C HIS A 188 3.30 7.10 7.43
N ASN A 189 4.61 7.17 7.70
CA ASN A 189 5.25 6.59 8.87
C ASN A 189 4.93 5.09 9.05
N ALA A 190 4.95 4.34 7.96
CA ALA A 190 4.79 2.89 7.98
C ALA A 190 5.96 2.19 8.71
N VAL A 191 5.70 1.00 9.25
CA VAL A 191 6.70 0.17 9.93
C VAL A 191 7.83 -0.22 8.97
N SER A 192 7.49 -0.47 7.70
CA SER A 192 8.46 -0.76 6.65
C SER A 192 8.12 -0.05 5.34
N GLU A 193 9.15 0.30 4.57
CA GLU A 193 9.00 0.82 3.20
C GLU A 193 8.29 -0.18 2.30
N GLU A 194 8.64 -1.46 2.47
CA GLU A 194 8.04 -2.54 1.71
C GLU A 194 6.53 -2.60 1.99
N PHE A 195 5.75 -2.40 0.93
CA PHE A 195 4.29 -2.34 0.96
C PHE A 195 3.70 -1.33 1.95
N LEU A 196 4.48 -0.40 2.52
CA LEU A 196 4.00 0.54 3.52
C LEU A 196 3.36 -0.15 4.74
N TRP A 197 3.99 -1.20 5.25
CA TRP A 197 3.37 -2.12 6.22
C TRP A 197 2.91 -1.43 7.53
N ALA A 198 1.71 -1.77 7.99
CA ALA A 198 1.02 -1.13 9.11
C ALA A 198 0.93 -1.98 10.38
N ARG A 199 1.59 -3.14 10.42
CA ARG A 199 1.48 -4.12 11.50
C ARG A 199 2.87 -4.56 11.96
N SER A 200 2.91 -5.31 13.07
CA SER A 200 4.13 -5.96 13.51
C SER A 200 4.69 -6.89 12.43
N LEU A 201 6.01 -7.01 12.39
CA LEU A 201 6.73 -7.97 11.57
C LEU A 201 7.29 -9.04 12.51
N GLU A 202 6.97 -10.30 12.26
CA GLU A 202 7.49 -11.42 13.06
C GLU A 202 8.56 -12.16 12.23
N PRO A 203 9.83 -12.20 12.67
CA PRO A 203 10.91 -12.78 11.87
C PRO A 203 10.71 -14.25 11.50
N ARG A 204 10.99 -14.57 10.24
CA ARG A 204 10.97 -15.90 9.63
C ARG A 204 12.21 -16.12 8.78
N SER A 205 12.44 -17.37 8.36
CA SER A 205 13.58 -17.72 7.49
C SER A 205 13.49 -17.07 6.10
N VAL A 206 12.26 -16.88 5.59
CA VAL A 206 11.99 -16.09 4.39
C VAL A 206 11.37 -14.75 4.81
N PRO A 207 12.07 -13.61 4.68
CA PRO A 207 11.59 -12.33 5.20
C PRO A 207 10.23 -11.87 4.65
N GLY A 208 9.87 -12.29 3.43
CA GLY A 208 8.56 -12.05 2.85
C GLY A 208 7.39 -12.69 3.64
N GLU A 209 7.65 -13.62 4.56
CA GLU A 209 6.65 -14.21 5.47
C GLU A 209 6.41 -13.37 6.73
N ASN A 210 7.29 -12.43 7.05
CA ASN A 210 7.26 -11.72 8.34
C ASN A 210 5.97 -10.91 8.51
N ARG A 211 5.49 -10.34 7.41
CA ARG A 211 4.20 -9.62 7.32
C ARG A 211 3.00 -10.54 7.57
N CYS A 212 3.02 -11.76 7.03
CA CYS A 212 1.93 -12.71 7.21
C CYS A 212 1.87 -13.19 8.66
N THR A 213 3.04 -13.54 9.22
CA THR A 213 3.17 -14.09 10.56
C THR A 213 3.02 -13.04 11.67
N GLY A 214 3.16 -11.74 11.35
CA GLY A 214 2.76 -10.63 12.24
C GLY A 214 1.32 -10.70 12.72
N CYS A 215 0.41 -11.24 11.89
CA CYS A 215 -0.98 -11.47 12.26
C CYS A 215 -1.29 -12.95 12.47
N HIS A 216 -0.75 -13.83 11.61
CA HIS A 216 -0.94 -15.27 11.65
C HIS A 216 0.11 -15.94 12.54
N SER A 217 0.07 -15.61 13.83
CA SER A 217 0.89 -16.24 14.88
C SER A 217 0.01 -16.67 16.05
N ARG A 218 0.59 -17.36 17.04
CA ARG A 218 -0.15 -17.84 18.22
C ARG A 218 -0.82 -16.70 19.01
N GLU A 219 -0.21 -15.52 19.00
CA GLU A 219 -0.66 -14.35 19.75
C GLU A 219 -1.23 -13.25 18.84
N GLY A 220 -1.02 -13.36 17.53
CA GLY A 220 -1.51 -12.40 16.56
C GLY A 220 -3.03 -12.39 16.40
N VAL A 221 -3.52 -11.31 15.78
CA VAL A 221 -4.95 -11.08 15.54
C VAL A 221 -5.63 -12.19 14.72
N ALA A 222 -4.87 -12.93 13.90
CA ALA A 222 -5.34 -14.03 13.09
C ALA A 222 -4.95 -15.41 13.65
N ARG A 223 -4.73 -15.53 14.97
CA ARG A 223 -4.31 -16.78 15.65
C ARG A 223 -5.17 -18.02 15.36
N ASN A 224 -6.44 -17.83 15.04
CA ASN A 224 -7.37 -18.92 14.72
C ASN A 224 -7.17 -19.47 13.30
N HIS A 225 -6.36 -18.82 12.47
CA HIS A 225 -6.08 -19.20 11.08
C HIS A 225 -4.57 -19.36 10.85
N VAL A 226 -3.86 -19.99 11.80
CA VAL A 226 -2.44 -20.34 11.67
C VAL A 226 -2.32 -21.77 11.14
N PRO A 227 -1.76 -22.00 9.94
CA PRO A 227 -1.60 -23.35 9.40
C PRO A 227 -0.56 -24.20 10.17
N LEU A 228 -0.70 -25.54 10.14
CA LEU A 228 0.18 -26.46 10.89
C LEU A 228 1.62 -26.52 10.34
N LYS A 229 1.77 -26.44 9.00
CA LYS A 229 3.06 -26.36 8.30
C LYS A 229 3.10 -25.08 7.50
N LEU A 230 4.21 -24.35 7.54
CA LEU A 230 4.28 -22.98 6.99
C LEU A 230 5.29 -22.82 5.85
N SER A 231 6.36 -23.60 5.83
CA SER A 231 7.49 -23.36 4.93
C SER A 231 7.50 -24.27 3.71
N HIS A 232 8.21 -23.84 2.68
CA HIS A 232 8.88 -24.69 1.70
C HIS A 232 10.37 -24.77 2.09
N PRO A 233 11.14 -25.82 1.73
CA PRO A 233 12.59 -25.84 2.01
C PRO A 233 13.30 -24.58 1.49
N ASP A 234 14.10 -23.95 2.35
CA ASP A 234 14.73 -22.64 2.09
C ASP A 234 15.93 -22.76 1.15
N GLU A 235 16.54 -23.95 1.08
CA GLU A 235 17.68 -24.25 0.21
C GLU A 235 17.28 -24.40 -1.27
N VAL A 236 15.97 -24.54 -1.53
CA VAL A 236 15.43 -24.72 -2.88
C VAL A 236 15.04 -23.36 -3.46
N LEU A 237 15.84 -22.90 -4.40
CA LEU A 237 15.56 -21.70 -5.18
C LEU A 237 14.73 -22.04 -6.42
N VAL A 238 13.76 -21.18 -6.71
CA VAL A 238 12.81 -21.33 -7.81
C VAL A 238 12.96 -20.12 -8.72
N TRP A 239 12.89 -20.34 -10.04
CA TRP A 239 12.84 -19.24 -11.01
C TRP A 239 11.54 -18.47 -10.84
N GLY A 240 11.61 -17.15 -10.84
CA GLY A 240 10.47 -16.26 -10.75
C GLY A 240 9.77 -16.06 -12.09
N ARG A 241 8.68 -15.29 -12.03
CA ARG A 241 7.76 -15.06 -13.15
C ARG A 241 8.45 -14.67 -14.46
N ASP A 242 9.39 -13.73 -14.42
CA ASP A 242 9.91 -13.13 -15.66
C ASP A 242 10.86 -14.10 -16.40
N ILE A 243 11.59 -14.96 -15.67
CA ILE A 243 12.36 -16.06 -16.26
C ILE A 243 11.44 -17.13 -16.84
N GLN A 244 10.38 -17.50 -16.10
CA GLN A 244 9.40 -18.49 -16.55
C GLN A 244 8.69 -18.04 -17.84
N LEU A 245 8.29 -16.76 -17.93
CA LEU A 245 7.64 -16.19 -19.12
C LEU A 245 8.60 -16.02 -20.32
N GLY A 246 9.90 -15.80 -20.06
CA GLY A 246 10.92 -15.69 -21.11
C GLY A 246 11.27 -17.03 -21.78
N SER A 247 10.99 -18.15 -21.11
CA SER A 247 11.13 -19.49 -21.68
C SER A 247 9.95 -19.78 -22.62
N ARG A 248 10.19 -19.74 -23.93
CA ARG A 248 9.20 -19.80 -25.03
C ARG A 248 8.19 -20.98 -25.03
N ASN A 249 8.26 -21.90 -24.05
CA ASN A 249 7.40 -23.08 -23.95
C ASN A 249 6.59 -23.18 -22.64
N HIS A 250 6.70 -22.24 -21.69
CA HIS A 250 6.00 -22.37 -20.40
C HIS A 250 4.55 -21.86 -20.48
N HIS A 251 3.59 -22.79 -20.50
CA HIS A 251 2.14 -22.52 -20.53
C HIS A 251 1.51 -22.51 -19.12
N LEU A 252 2.34 -22.57 -18.09
CA LEU A 252 1.94 -22.80 -16.71
C LEU A 252 1.83 -21.47 -15.94
N PRO A 253 0.84 -21.34 -15.03
CA PRO A 253 0.72 -20.19 -14.15
C PRO A 253 1.99 -19.91 -13.33
N VAL A 254 2.52 -18.71 -13.55
CA VAL A 254 3.74 -18.20 -12.94
C VAL A 254 3.52 -17.65 -11.53
N ILE A 255 4.43 -17.98 -10.60
CA ILE A 255 4.40 -17.50 -9.22
C ILE A 255 5.54 -16.51 -8.93
N PRO A 256 5.32 -15.50 -8.07
CA PRO A 256 6.43 -14.70 -7.57
C PRO A 256 7.26 -15.51 -6.58
N VAL A 257 8.57 -15.28 -6.60
CA VAL A 257 9.54 -15.84 -5.67
C VAL A 257 10.26 -14.68 -4.99
N TYR A 258 10.83 -14.92 -3.82
CA TYR A 258 11.29 -13.84 -2.95
C TYR A 258 12.77 -13.98 -2.61
N GLY A 259 13.49 -12.86 -2.73
CA GLY A 259 14.90 -12.75 -2.37
C GLY A 259 15.12 -12.68 -0.86
N GLU A 260 16.37 -12.49 -0.47
CA GLU A 260 16.76 -12.39 0.93
C GLU A 260 16.29 -11.09 1.59
N ASP A 261 15.96 -10.07 0.80
CA ASP A 261 15.41 -8.80 1.26
C ASP A 261 13.88 -8.82 1.39
N GLY A 262 13.24 -9.97 1.11
CA GLY A 262 11.79 -10.15 1.18
C GLY A 262 11.03 -9.63 -0.04
N ARG A 263 11.72 -9.04 -1.03
CA ARG A 263 11.13 -8.52 -2.28
C ARG A 263 11.01 -9.61 -3.33
N GLU A 264 10.14 -9.38 -4.33
CA GLU A 264 10.06 -10.25 -5.49
C GLU A 264 11.38 -10.25 -6.26
N ASP A 265 11.87 -11.43 -6.65
CA ASP A 265 13.14 -11.61 -7.34
C ASP A 265 12.95 -12.52 -8.58
N LEU A 266 13.95 -12.54 -9.47
CA LEU A 266 14.01 -13.40 -10.65
C LEU A 266 14.34 -14.85 -10.28
N VAL A 267 15.06 -15.07 -9.19
CA VAL A 267 15.33 -16.40 -8.62
C VAL A 267 15.28 -16.26 -7.11
N GLY A 268 14.44 -17.04 -6.44
CA GLY A 268 14.21 -16.84 -5.01
C GLY A 268 13.50 -18.00 -4.33
N ARG A 269 13.19 -17.79 -3.05
CA ARG A 269 12.50 -18.76 -2.20
C ARG A 269 10.98 -18.63 -2.36
N ILE A 270 10.28 -19.75 -2.18
CA ILE A 270 8.81 -19.75 -2.08
C ILE A 270 8.43 -19.17 -0.72
N SER A 271 7.55 -18.16 -0.71
CA SER A 271 6.95 -17.60 0.50
C SER A 271 5.44 -17.79 0.52
N CYS A 272 4.76 -17.40 1.61
CA CYS A 272 3.30 -17.38 1.65
C CYS A 272 2.71 -16.60 0.45
N ALA A 273 3.34 -15.48 0.09
CA ALA A 273 2.89 -14.62 -0.99
C ALA A 273 3.17 -15.20 -2.39
N SER A 274 3.89 -16.31 -2.52
CA SER A 274 4.04 -17.04 -3.78
C SER A 274 2.76 -17.74 -4.19
N CYS A 275 2.02 -18.28 -3.21
CA CYS A 275 0.74 -18.96 -3.44
C CYS A 275 -0.46 -18.06 -3.15
N HIS A 276 -0.34 -17.18 -2.15
CA HIS A 276 -1.43 -16.33 -1.70
C HIS A 276 -1.28 -14.87 -2.17
N ASP A 277 -2.40 -14.27 -2.54
CA ASP A 277 -2.59 -12.85 -2.77
C ASP A 277 -3.63 -12.34 -1.75
N PRO A 278 -3.21 -11.56 -0.73
CA PRO A 278 -4.11 -11.11 0.33
C PRO A 278 -5.27 -10.28 -0.19
N HIS A 279 -5.20 -9.75 -1.41
CA HIS A 279 -6.25 -8.96 -2.03
C HIS A 279 -7.27 -9.79 -2.82
N ARG A 280 -7.09 -11.11 -2.97
CA ARG A 280 -7.91 -11.92 -3.88
C ARG A 280 -8.46 -13.17 -3.24
N TRP A 281 -9.70 -13.15 -2.77
CA TRP A 281 -10.33 -14.32 -2.15
C TRP A 281 -10.36 -15.59 -3.02
N ASP A 282 -10.78 -15.46 -4.30
CA ASP A 282 -10.91 -16.57 -5.25
C ASP A 282 -10.19 -16.22 -6.56
N PRO A 283 -9.21 -17.02 -7.02
CA PRO A 283 -8.45 -16.76 -8.25
C PRO A 283 -9.30 -16.72 -9.52
N ARG A 284 -10.49 -17.33 -9.51
CA ARG A 284 -11.40 -17.41 -10.66
C ARG A 284 -12.33 -16.21 -10.75
N ARG A 285 -12.35 -15.34 -9.74
CA ARG A 285 -13.31 -14.22 -9.62
C ARG A 285 -12.58 -12.94 -9.23
N LYS A 286 -12.69 -11.92 -10.07
CA LYS A 286 -12.24 -10.54 -9.76
C LYS A 286 -13.35 -9.79 -9.02
N ALA A 287 -13.66 -10.24 -7.81
CA ALA A 287 -14.74 -9.68 -7.01
C ALA A 287 -14.38 -9.65 -5.51
N PRO A 288 -14.99 -8.72 -4.73
CA PRO A 288 -14.94 -8.78 -3.27
C PRO A 288 -15.42 -10.12 -2.70
N GLY A 289 -15.04 -10.38 -1.45
CA GLY A 289 -15.48 -11.58 -0.75
C GLY A 289 -16.99 -11.59 -0.41
N PRO A 290 -17.48 -12.69 0.18
CA PRO A 290 -18.91 -12.85 0.45
C PRO A 290 -19.44 -11.89 1.53
N GLY A 291 -18.59 -11.24 2.31
CA GLY A 291 -18.97 -10.28 3.35
C GLY A 291 -19.36 -10.92 4.67
N LYS A 292 -19.00 -12.20 4.85
CA LYS A 292 -19.15 -12.96 6.09
C LYS A 292 -17.92 -13.84 6.29
N PRO A 293 -17.57 -14.20 7.54
CA PRO A 293 -16.50 -15.15 7.80
C PRO A 293 -16.86 -16.48 7.14
N VAL A 294 -16.11 -16.87 6.12
CA VAL A 294 -16.23 -18.16 5.46
C VAL A 294 -14.88 -18.82 5.47
N GLU A 295 -14.86 -20.09 5.85
CA GLU A 295 -13.64 -20.87 5.75
C GLU A 295 -13.34 -21.17 4.28
N GLY A 296 -12.07 -21.06 3.93
CA GLY A 296 -11.61 -21.33 2.59
C GLY A 296 -11.39 -22.82 2.33
N ASN A 297 -11.02 -23.15 1.09
CA ASN A 297 -10.61 -24.48 0.66
C ASN A 297 -9.49 -24.38 -0.39
N ALA A 298 -9.06 -25.52 -0.92
CA ALA A 298 -7.95 -25.62 -1.89
C ALA A 298 -8.17 -24.92 -3.25
N LEU A 299 -9.32 -24.30 -3.49
CA LEU A 299 -9.66 -23.56 -4.71
C LEU A 299 -9.86 -22.05 -4.48
N ASN A 300 -9.88 -21.61 -3.21
CA ASN A 300 -9.98 -20.21 -2.79
C ASN A 300 -9.04 -20.02 -1.58
N SER A 301 -9.35 -19.19 -0.58
CA SER A 301 -8.42 -18.90 0.54
C SER A 301 -7.24 -18.05 0.09
N PHE A 302 -7.52 -16.99 -0.65
CA PHE A 302 -6.51 -16.05 -1.11
C PHE A 302 -5.55 -16.59 -2.17
N LEU A 303 -5.85 -17.71 -2.83
CA LEU A 303 -4.93 -18.30 -3.80
C LEU A 303 -4.78 -17.43 -5.05
N ARG A 304 -3.55 -17.35 -5.58
CA ARG A 304 -3.23 -16.66 -6.84
C ARG A 304 -3.73 -17.43 -8.06
N HIS A 305 -3.75 -18.76 -7.96
CA HIS A 305 -4.05 -19.67 -9.06
C HIS A 305 -5.09 -20.70 -8.66
N ALA A 306 -6.02 -20.99 -9.58
CA ALA A 306 -7.06 -21.99 -9.39
C ALA A 306 -6.60 -23.41 -9.77
N LEU A 307 -5.57 -23.51 -10.61
CA LEU A 307 -5.07 -24.75 -11.19
C LEU A 307 -3.71 -25.09 -10.60
N SER A 308 -3.72 -25.86 -9.52
CA SER A 308 -2.52 -26.28 -8.80
C SER A 308 -1.67 -27.32 -9.53
N ALA A 309 -2.28 -28.09 -10.44
CA ALA A 309 -1.59 -29.10 -11.24
C ALA A 309 -0.65 -28.52 -12.30
N GLY A 310 -0.72 -27.20 -12.55
CA GLY A 310 0.07 -26.50 -13.56
C GLY A 310 0.91 -25.36 -12.98
N ILE A 311 1.31 -25.42 -11.72
CA ILE A 311 2.22 -24.43 -11.13
C ILE A 311 3.65 -24.99 -11.22
N VAL A 312 4.67 -24.13 -11.08
CA VAL A 312 6.11 -24.50 -11.01
C VAL A 312 6.43 -25.67 -10.06
N CYS A 313 5.53 -26.01 -9.13
CA CYS A 313 5.62 -27.21 -8.29
C CYS A 313 5.78 -28.50 -9.10
N ALA A 314 5.09 -28.61 -10.24
CA ALA A 314 5.14 -29.80 -11.11
C ALA A 314 6.51 -29.99 -11.76
N ASP A 315 7.28 -28.90 -11.94
CA ASP A 315 8.63 -28.97 -12.54
C ASP A 315 9.61 -29.76 -11.66
N CYS A 316 9.36 -29.82 -10.34
CA CYS A 316 10.18 -30.60 -9.40
C CYS A 316 9.47 -31.82 -8.81
N HIS A 317 8.15 -31.75 -8.62
CA HIS A 317 7.37 -32.79 -7.95
C HIS A 317 6.55 -33.68 -8.89
N GLY A 318 6.52 -33.40 -10.20
CA GLY A 318 5.73 -34.15 -11.17
C GLY A 318 4.24 -34.21 -10.76
N GLU A 319 3.63 -35.38 -10.89
CA GLU A 319 2.20 -35.59 -10.59
C GLU A 319 1.85 -35.45 -9.09
N ASP A 320 2.83 -35.62 -8.20
CA ASP A 320 2.67 -35.44 -6.74
C ASP A 320 2.45 -33.96 -6.36
N ALA A 321 2.77 -33.01 -7.25
CA ALA A 321 2.58 -31.59 -7.05
C ALA A 321 1.14 -31.23 -6.65
N LEU A 322 0.14 -31.91 -7.21
CA LEU A 322 -1.28 -31.68 -6.89
C LEU A 322 -1.59 -31.98 -5.42
N PHE A 323 -1.09 -33.10 -4.90
CA PHE A 323 -1.29 -33.49 -3.50
C PHE A 323 -0.53 -32.55 -2.56
N ARG A 324 0.74 -32.24 -2.89
CA ARG A 324 1.55 -31.32 -2.10
C ARG A 324 0.95 -29.93 -2.03
N TYR A 325 0.39 -29.41 -3.12
CA TYR A 325 -0.30 -28.13 -3.10
C TYR A 325 -1.57 -28.18 -2.25
N LYS A 326 -2.46 -29.14 -2.53
CA LYS A 326 -3.77 -29.25 -1.87
C LYS A 326 -3.64 -29.40 -0.35
N TYR A 327 -2.62 -30.15 0.09
CA TYR A 327 -2.41 -30.44 1.49
C TYR A 327 -1.18 -29.73 2.06
N PHE A 328 -0.64 -28.70 1.41
CA PHE A 328 0.67 -28.09 1.74
C PHE A 328 0.85 -27.86 3.24
N HIS A 329 -0.17 -27.29 3.87
CA HIS A 329 -0.19 -26.96 5.29
C HIS A 329 -0.54 -28.13 6.23
N GLY A 330 -0.91 -29.30 5.71
CA GLY A 330 -1.29 -30.49 6.45
C GLY A 330 -0.08 -31.34 6.89
N LEU A 331 -0.30 -32.26 7.82
CA LEU A 331 0.74 -33.17 8.32
C LEU A 331 1.21 -34.19 7.26
N THR A 332 0.39 -34.44 6.24
CA THR A 332 0.61 -35.47 5.22
C THR A 332 1.37 -34.97 4.00
N SER A 333 1.50 -33.65 3.77
CA SER A 333 2.15 -33.08 2.57
C SER A 333 3.65 -33.35 2.44
N ARG A 334 4.28 -33.75 3.55
CA ARG A 334 5.72 -34.02 3.63
C ARG A 334 6.04 -35.51 3.53
N ARG A 335 5.03 -36.38 3.37
CA ARG A 335 5.23 -37.83 3.20
C ARG A 335 5.29 -38.15 1.71
N ASP A 336 6.19 -39.03 1.31
CA ASP A 336 6.19 -39.57 -0.04
C ASP A 336 4.90 -40.35 -0.27
N TYR A 337 4.09 -39.92 -1.22
CA TYR A 337 2.84 -40.60 -1.54
C TYR A 337 3.10 -41.75 -2.53
N PRO A 338 2.69 -42.99 -2.23
CA PRO A 338 2.96 -44.14 -3.10
C PRO A 338 2.21 -44.12 -4.44
N LEU A 339 1.29 -43.17 -4.67
CA LEU A 339 0.39 -43.15 -5.82
C LEU A 339 1.10 -42.91 -7.17
N TYR A 340 2.36 -42.48 -7.16
CA TYR A 340 3.11 -42.08 -8.36
C TYR A 340 4.50 -42.73 -8.46
N ARG A 341 4.68 -43.92 -7.87
CA ARG A 341 5.88 -44.75 -8.05
C ARG A 341 5.78 -45.65 -9.26
#